data_AF-A0A9E3SVK7-F1
#
_entry.id   AF-A0A9E3SVK7-F1
#
_cell.length_a   1.000
_cell.length_b   1.000
_cell.length_c   1.000
_cell.angle_alpha   90.00
_cell.angle_beta   90.00
_cell.angle_gamma   90.00
#
_symmetry.space_group_name_H-M   'P 1'
#
loop_
_entity.id
_entity.type
_entity.pdbx_description
1 polymer ?
#
loop_
_entity_poly.entity_id
_entity_poly.type
_entity_poly.pdbx_seq_one_letter_code
_entity_poly.pdbx_strand_id
1 'polypeptide(L)'
;GMWVILYDEGMYPSGSSSGQVVAQNQAYQCRGMVRINLDTAQPGSSVQGVTIGADGDPNLAPDQTLVTIADYQGQRYAIVDRPIDSVIRGLHYLSEEPAQPGADPPEDSPPAADLLNPEAVACFIRLVYDRFDQEFGDYFGTTVRAIFTDEPMLLGRPREKGILPGTTGLLEHLNRFLGTDFGPSLPALWDDQAPPQIREDFERALEHRLQQTYYQQLYDWCEGHGIALTGHPAEADATAHLRFFHWPGQDIVWRWVEPDSPTALEGRQSTQAKAAASVMLHEGRRRNANEFCGAFGHSLTFDEMRWLANWLLVRGCNLLIPHAFYYSVRGPRRDERPPDVGPNSPWWDDGFTALADASRRLCWLNTDSEQICSVAILGENHRLPWRAAKVCFENQVDFNYVDLHDLLDKAEIGPEGICIAGQQYAALIVDDVLPPGTETPIATLEAAGRLVRWTEDAASCLEALRRSVPAALQVDPPSPGLRVRQVRKAGLDWLILFNEGAAPVDAAIKLRSGGAGDLIDPMTGETAPFAGRVQLAGHDLRVLVTSVR
;
A
#
# COMPACT_ATOMS: atom_id res chain seq x y z
N GLY A 1 -11.10 -18.67 19.52
CA GLY A 1 -11.56 -17.48 20.24
C GLY A 1 -11.42 -16.26 19.35
N MET A 2 -12.08 -15.16 19.69
CA MET A 2 -11.88 -13.85 19.06
C MET A 2 -10.47 -13.34 19.40
N TRP A 3 -9.85 -12.65 18.45
CA TRP A 3 -8.62 -11.89 18.66
C TRP A 3 -8.84 -10.48 18.10
N VAL A 4 -8.01 -9.53 18.53
CA VAL A 4 -8.15 -8.10 18.25
C VAL A 4 -6.86 -7.53 17.66
N ILE A 5 -7.03 -6.48 16.86
CA ILE A 5 -5.97 -5.59 16.37
C ILE A 5 -6.24 -4.23 17.02
N LEU A 6 -5.25 -3.65 17.68
CA LEU A 6 -5.37 -2.32 18.27
C LEU A 6 -5.01 -1.27 17.21
N TYR A 7 -5.80 -0.22 17.08
CA TYR A 7 -5.52 0.88 16.15
C TYR A 7 -4.72 1.96 16.90
N ASP A 8 -3.64 2.47 16.30
CA ASP A 8 -2.59 3.20 17.04
C ASP A 8 -2.74 4.72 17.07
N GLU A 9 -3.79 5.26 16.47
CA GLU A 9 -4.02 6.69 16.43
C GLU A 9 -5.48 7.02 16.81
N GLY A 10 -5.72 8.22 17.30
CA GLY A 10 -7.09 8.69 17.48
C GLY A 10 -7.82 8.84 16.15
N MET A 11 -7.17 9.44 15.15
CA MET A 11 -7.68 9.65 13.80
C MET A 11 -6.54 9.88 12.80
N TYR A 12 -6.84 9.81 11.52
CA TYR A 12 -5.87 10.02 10.45
C TYR A 12 -5.23 11.43 10.38
N PRO A 13 -3.94 11.56 9.99
CA PRO A 13 -2.93 10.50 9.82
C PRO A 13 -2.21 10.10 11.12
N SER A 14 -1.62 8.90 11.14
CA SER A 14 -0.96 8.32 12.32
C SER A 14 0.36 8.98 12.71
N GLY A 15 0.66 8.95 14.01
CA GLY A 15 1.95 9.35 14.59
C GLY A 15 1.89 10.57 15.51
N SER A 16 0.71 11.11 15.79
CA SER A 16 0.52 12.33 16.58
C SER A 16 -0.18 12.10 17.93
N SER A 17 -0.81 10.94 18.13
CA SER A 17 -1.62 10.59 19.31
C SER A 17 -2.67 11.66 19.64
N SER A 18 -3.44 12.09 18.63
CA SER A 18 -4.40 13.21 18.74
C SER A 18 -3.75 14.50 19.28
N GLY A 19 -2.54 14.81 18.78
CA GLY A 19 -1.76 16.00 19.15
C GLY A 19 -1.00 15.89 20.48
N GLN A 20 -1.09 14.78 21.21
CA GLN A 20 -0.40 14.60 22.48
C GLN A 20 1.13 14.59 22.32
N VAL A 21 1.65 14.14 21.18
CA VAL A 21 3.10 14.17 20.90
C VAL A 21 3.63 15.61 20.95
N VAL A 22 2.94 16.54 20.31
CA VAL A 22 3.30 17.96 20.29
C VAL A 22 3.06 18.61 21.65
N ALA A 23 1.99 18.22 22.36
CA ALA A 23 1.73 18.69 23.71
C ALA A 23 2.84 18.29 24.71
N GLN A 24 3.47 17.12 24.51
CA GLN A 24 4.60 16.66 25.32
C GLN A 24 5.87 17.48 25.07
N ASN A 25 6.11 17.90 23.82
CA ASN A 25 7.21 18.78 23.46
C ASN A 25 6.93 19.50 22.13
N GLN A 26 6.89 20.83 22.16
CA GLN A 26 6.62 21.66 20.97
C GLN A 26 7.62 21.41 19.83
N ALA A 27 8.85 20.98 20.14
CA ALA A 27 9.85 20.64 19.13
C ALA A 27 9.51 19.38 18.29
N TYR A 28 8.50 18.61 18.70
CA TYR A 28 7.99 17.44 17.96
C TYR A 28 6.88 17.78 16.96
N GLN A 29 6.48 19.06 16.87
CA GLN A 29 5.55 19.53 15.84
C GLN A 29 6.10 19.24 14.44
N CYS A 30 5.21 18.89 13.52
CA CYS A 30 5.49 18.73 12.10
C CYS A 30 6.29 19.93 11.56
N ARG A 31 7.32 19.61 10.77
CA ARG A 31 8.23 20.58 10.18
C ARG A 31 8.18 20.50 8.66
N GLY A 32 8.56 21.60 8.03
CA GLY A 32 8.59 21.72 6.59
C GLY A 32 9.68 22.67 6.14
N MET A 33 10.19 22.41 4.94
CA MET A 33 11.10 23.32 4.25
C MET A 33 10.31 24.39 3.49
N VAL A 34 10.85 25.60 3.49
CA VAL A 34 10.39 26.74 2.68
C VAL A 34 11.53 27.29 1.83
N ARG A 35 11.20 27.78 0.63
CA ARG A 35 12.14 28.43 -0.28
C ARG A 35 11.92 29.95 -0.28
N ILE A 36 13.00 30.70 -0.05
CA ILE A 36 13.00 32.16 0.00
C ILE A 36 13.95 32.68 -1.06
N ASN A 37 13.47 33.53 -1.96
CA ASN A 37 14.31 34.22 -2.94
C ASN A 37 14.94 35.47 -2.29
N LEU A 38 16.22 35.42 -1.99
CA LEU A 38 16.94 36.48 -1.27
C LEU A 38 17.14 37.75 -2.11
N ASP A 39 17.14 37.64 -3.44
CA ASP A 39 17.33 38.79 -4.33
C ASP A 39 16.06 39.65 -4.47
N THR A 40 14.90 39.09 -4.12
CA THR A 40 13.60 39.78 -4.20
C THR A 40 12.99 40.07 -2.84
N ALA A 41 13.42 39.37 -1.79
CA ALA A 41 12.92 39.59 -0.45
C ALA A 41 13.44 40.92 0.11
N GLN A 42 12.56 41.67 0.78
CA GLN A 42 12.91 42.99 1.30
C GLN A 42 13.48 42.87 2.73
N PRO A 43 14.57 43.56 3.07
CA PRO A 43 15.06 43.63 4.45
C PRO A 43 13.97 44.05 5.44
N GLY A 44 13.84 43.33 6.56
CA GLY A 44 12.80 43.53 7.57
C GLY A 44 11.43 42.92 7.24
N SER A 45 11.24 42.36 6.04
CA SER A 45 10.02 41.61 5.70
C SER A 45 10.04 40.19 6.28
N SER A 46 8.86 39.57 6.35
CA SER A 46 8.71 38.14 6.65
C SER A 46 8.21 37.41 5.41
N VAL A 47 8.97 36.42 4.96
CA VAL A 47 8.65 35.59 3.79
C VAL A 47 8.53 34.15 4.28
N GLN A 48 7.37 33.52 4.07
CA GLN A 48 7.13 32.13 4.48
C GLN A 48 7.45 31.87 5.98
N GLY A 49 7.17 32.86 6.85
CA GLY A 49 7.43 32.77 8.29
C GLY A 49 8.88 33.03 8.72
N VAL A 50 9.77 33.39 7.80
CA VAL A 50 11.19 33.71 8.07
C VAL A 50 11.41 35.20 7.89
N THR A 51 12.04 35.84 8.88
CA THR A 51 12.36 37.27 8.82
C THR A 51 13.64 37.49 8.02
N ILE A 52 13.66 38.51 7.17
CA ILE A 52 14.87 38.90 6.43
C ILE A 52 15.63 39.98 7.20
N GLY A 53 16.91 39.73 7.47
CA GLY A 53 17.81 40.64 8.16
C GLY A 53 18.07 41.92 7.36
N ALA A 54 18.66 42.91 8.04
CA ALA A 54 19.07 44.17 7.40
C ALA A 54 20.17 43.97 6.34
N ASP A 55 20.93 42.89 6.46
CA ASP A 55 21.96 42.41 5.54
C ASP A 55 21.40 41.64 4.34
N GLY A 56 20.09 41.37 4.31
CA GLY A 56 19.43 40.63 3.23
C GLY A 56 19.46 39.10 3.39
N ASP A 57 20.10 38.59 4.44
CA ASP A 57 20.15 37.16 4.76
C ASP A 57 19.00 36.78 5.74
N PRO A 58 18.61 35.50 5.82
CA PRO A 58 17.53 35.08 6.72
C PRO A 58 17.94 35.22 8.20
N ASN A 59 17.15 35.96 8.98
CA ASN A 59 17.27 36.08 10.43
C ASN A 59 16.36 35.04 11.10
N LEU A 60 16.96 33.94 11.52
CA LEU A 60 16.25 32.75 11.99
C LEU A 60 15.79 32.85 13.44
N ALA A 61 14.55 32.42 13.70
CA ALA A 61 14.07 32.17 15.05
C ALA A 61 14.72 30.89 15.64
N PRO A 62 14.71 30.70 16.98
CA PRO A 62 15.38 29.55 17.62
C PRO A 62 14.90 28.16 17.18
N ASP A 63 13.70 28.06 16.63
CA ASP A 63 13.09 26.83 16.11
C ASP A 63 13.26 26.65 14.60
N GLN A 64 13.95 27.57 13.93
CA GLN A 64 14.23 27.57 12.50
C GLN A 64 15.68 27.17 12.22
N THR A 65 15.88 26.38 11.17
CA THR A 65 17.20 25.88 10.77
C THR A 65 17.48 26.27 9.33
N LEU A 66 18.60 26.95 9.07
CA LEU A 66 19.08 27.18 7.72
C LEU A 66 19.53 25.83 7.15
N VAL A 67 18.88 25.35 6.11
CA VAL A 67 19.26 24.10 5.44
C VAL A 67 20.40 24.39 4.48
N THR A 68 20.24 25.39 3.62
CA THR A 68 21.26 25.83 2.67
C THR A 68 20.95 27.22 2.11
N ILE A 69 21.97 27.89 1.57
CA ILE A 69 21.83 29.01 0.63
C ILE A 69 22.50 28.58 -0.67
N ALA A 70 21.76 28.60 -1.77
CA ALA A 70 22.24 28.15 -3.06
C ALA A 70 21.74 29.04 -4.20
N ASP A 71 22.57 29.18 -5.24
CA ASP A 71 22.19 29.84 -6.49
C ASP A 71 21.39 28.86 -7.37
N TYR A 72 20.25 29.32 -7.87
CA TYR A 72 19.43 28.58 -8.83
C TYR A 72 18.87 29.54 -9.87
N GLN A 73 19.08 29.23 -11.16
CA GLN A 73 18.68 30.07 -12.29
C GLN A 73 19.13 31.55 -12.18
N GLY A 74 20.33 31.76 -11.62
CA GLY A 74 20.93 33.09 -11.48
C GLY A 74 20.36 33.93 -10.32
N GLN A 75 19.61 33.31 -9.41
CA GLN A 75 19.08 33.95 -8.20
C GLN A 75 19.50 33.19 -6.95
N ARG A 76 19.73 33.92 -5.86
CA ARG A 76 20.04 33.34 -4.55
C ARG A 76 18.79 32.90 -3.81
N TYR A 77 18.78 31.64 -3.37
CA TYR A 77 17.71 31.08 -2.57
C TYR A 77 18.21 30.59 -1.20
N ALA A 78 17.48 30.91 -0.14
CA ALA A 78 17.61 30.25 1.15
C ALA A 78 16.54 29.17 1.29
N ILE A 79 16.96 27.99 1.72
CA ILE A 79 16.05 26.91 2.14
C ILE A 79 16.11 26.83 3.66
N VAL A 80 14.95 26.96 4.29
CA VAL A 80 14.82 26.98 5.75
C VAL A 80 13.84 25.91 6.17
N ASP A 81 14.24 25.09 7.14
CA ASP A 81 13.39 24.12 7.83
C ASP A 81 12.80 24.76 9.09
N ARG A 82 11.48 24.67 9.26
CA ARG A 82 10.78 25.26 10.41
C ARG A 82 9.51 24.47 10.79
N PRO A 83 8.95 24.68 12.00
CA PRO A 83 7.61 24.20 12.31
C PRO A 83 6.58 24.82 11.37
N ILE A 84 5.56 24.05 11.01
CA ILE A 84 4.47 24.48 10.13
C ILE A 84 3.11 24.34 10.81
N ASP A 85 2.15 25.19 10.42
CA ASP A 85 0.74 25.04 10.79
C ASP A 85 0.14 23.86 10.02
N SER A 86 0.28 22.69 10.63
CA SER A 86 -0.28 21.43 10.16
C SER A 86 -0.96 20.66 11.28
N VAL A 87 -2.04 19.99 10.91
CA VAL A 87 -2.94 19.29 11.82
C VAL A 87 -3.21 17.87 11.34
N ILE A 88 -3.73 17.04 12.24
CA ILE A 88 -4.40 15.78 11.89
C ILE A 88 -5.92 15.98 11.99
N ARG A 89 -6.69 15.03 11.46
CA ARG A 89 -8.13 14.97 11.72
C ARG A 89 -8.33 14.67 13.21
N GLY A 90 -9.38 15.22 13.81
CA GLY A 90 -9.65 15.06 15.22
C GLY A 90 -10.73 14.01 15.52
N LEU A 91 -10.65 13.43 16.73
CA LEU A 91 -11.53 12.37 17.22
C LEU A 91 -12.98 12.79 17.44
N HIS A 92 -13.23 14.09 17.62
CA HIS A 92 -14.48 14.60 18.15
C HIS A 92 -15.08 15.67 17.24
N TYR A 93 -16.34 15.46 16.85
CA TYR A 93 -17.14 16.53 16.29
C TYR A 93 -17.27 17.66 17.31
N LEU A 94 -17.06 18.89 16.85
CA LEU A 94 -17.27 20.11 17.62
C LEU A 94 -18.76 20.44 17.77
N SER A 95 -19.63 19.76 17.00
CA SER A 95 -21.08 19.90 17.04
C SER A 95 -21.78 18.57 16.75
N GLU A 96 -22.94 18.34 17.37
CA GLU A 96 -23.84 17.22 17.06
C GLU A 96 -24.84 17.58 15.93
N GLU A 97 -24.81 18.81 15.43
CA GLU A 97 -25.61 19.20 14.26
C GLU A 97 -25.02 18.60 12.98
N PRO A 98 -25.86 18.06 12.07
CA PRO A 98 -25.38 17.58 10.78
C PRO A 98 -24.68 18.70 10.01
N ALA A 99 -23.58 18.37 9.34
CA ALA A 99 -22.96 19.27 8.40
C ALA A 99 -23.90 19.60 7.23
N GLN A 100 -23.64 20.71 6.54
CA GLN A 100 -24.32 20.96 5.26
C GLN A 100 -24.00 19.83 4.27
N PRO A 101 -24.93 19.47 3.37
CA PRO A 101 -24.65 18.47 2.33
C PRO A 101 -23.36 18.80 1.57
N GLY A 102 -22.39 17.88 1.61
CA GLY A 102 -21.09 18.04 0.95
C GLY A 102 -20.00 18.73 1.77
N ALA A 103 -20.24 19.07 3.04
CA ALA A 103 -19.21 19.53 3.98
C ALA A 103 -18.98 18.46 5.07
N ASP A 104 -17.72 18.28 5.47
CA ASP A 104 -17.43 17.52 6.69
C ASP A 104 -17.94 18.30 7.92
N PRO A 105 -18.54 17.64 8.92
CA PRO A 105 -18.83 18.27 10.20
C PRO A 105 -17.55 18.83 10.82
N PRO A 106 -17.62 19.97 11.53
CA PRO A 106 -16.44 20.54 12.17
C PRO A 106 -15.91 19.57 13.24
N GLU A 107 -14.63 19.27 13.17
CA GLU A 107 -13.91 18.37 14.08
C GLU A 107 -12.76 19.13 14.75
N ASP A 108 -12.26 18.60 15.86
CA ASP A 108 -10.98 19.07 16.38
C ASP A 108 -9.87 18.89 15.34
N SER A 109 -8.84 19.72 15.43
CA SER A 109 -7.69 19.68 14.51
C SER A 109 -6.40 19.68 15.31
N PRO A 110 -6.06 18.56 15.95
CA PRO A 110 -4.86 18.46 16.76
C PRO A 110 -3.60 18.69 15.91
N PRO A 111 -2.53 19.27 16.47
CA PRO A 111 -1.29 19.50 15.73
C PRO A 111 -0.65 18.18 15.27
N ALA A 112 -0.14 18.16 14.04
CA ALA A 112 0.59 17.02 13.49
C ALA A 112 2.01 16.94 14.05
N ALA A 113 2.53 15.74 14.23
CA ALA A 113 3.90 15.47 14.66
C ALA A 113 4.89 15.37 13.47
N ASP A 114 6.19 15.58 13.75
CA ASP A 114 7.28 15.35 12.79
C ASP A 114 7.65 13.86 12.73
N LEU A 115 7.14 13.14 11.73
CA LEU A 115 7.41 11.71 11.54
C LEU A 115 8.86 11.40 11.14
N LEU A 116 9.63 12.41 10.70
CA LEU A 116 11.05 12.29 10.35
C LEU A 116 11.98 12.58 11.54
N ASN A 117 11.42 12.94 12.70
CA ASN A 117 12.13 13.10 13.95
C ASN A 117 12.01 11.82 14.79
N PRO A 118 13.11 11.08 15.03
CA PRO A 118 13.05 9.82 15.77
C PRO A 118 12.53 10.00 17.21
N GLU A 119 12.79 11.13 17.85
CA GLU A 119 12.34 11.40 19.23
C GLU A 119 10.84 11.72 19.30
N ALA A 120 10.28 12.30 18.24
CA ALA A 120 8.83 12.51 18.12
C ALA A 120 8.09 11.17 17.97
N VAL A 121 8.59 10.28 17.12
CA VAL A 121 8.03 8.93 16.98
C VAL A 121 8.24 8.08 18.24
N ALA A 122 9.40 8.16 18.89
CA ALA A 122 9.61 7.52 20.18
C ALA A 122 8.63 8.04 21.25
N CYS A 123 8.27 9.33 21.19
CA CYS A 123 7.22 9.90 22.03
C CYS A 123 5.84 9.30 21.72
N PHE A 124 5.48 9.17 20.44
CA PHE A 124 4.26 8.51 20.01
C PHE A 124 4.15 7.06 20.53
N ILE A 125 5.22 6.27 20.40
CA ILE A 125 5.30 4.91 20.94
C ILE A 125 5.07 4.90 22.46
N ARG A 126 5.72 5.80 23.21
CA ARG A 126 5.51 5.89 24.68
C ARG A 126 4.08 6.25 25.07
N LEU A 127 3.43 7.10 24.28
CA LEU A 127 2.07 7.58 24.58
C LEU A 127 1.01 6.54 24.23
N VAL A 128 1.22 5.76 23.17
CA VAL A 128 0.22 4.83 22.64
C VAL A 128 0.59 3.36 22.84
N TYR A 129 1.73 2.94 22.32
CA TYR A 129 2.14 1.53 22.31
C TYR A 129 2.50 1.06 23.73
N ASP A 130 3.33 1.80 24.46
CA ASP A 130 3.63 1.48 25.87
C ASP A 130 2.37 1.54 26.74
N ARG A 131 1.40 2.40 26.38
CA ARG A 131 0.11 2.46 27.07
C ARG A 131 -0.73 1.21 26.79
N PHE A 132 -0.70 0.68 25.56
CA PHE A 132 -1.32 -0.61 25.24
C PHE A 132 -0.65 -1.76 25.98
N ASP A 133 0.67 -1.80 26.08
CA ASP A 133 1.36 -2.84 26.85
C ASP A 133 1.00 -2.79 28.34
N GLN A 134 0.97 -1.60 28.94
CA GLN A 134 0.57 -1.43 30.34
C GLN A 134 -0.85 -1.94 30.64
N GLU A 135 -1.79 -1.75 29.71
CA GLU A 135 -3.21 -2.09 29.92
C GLU A 135 -3.56 -3.49 29.40
N PHE A 136 -2.89 -3.97 28.35
CA PHE A 136 -3.25 -5.17 27.60
C PHE A 136 -2.10 -6.16 27.38
N GLY A 137 -0.90 -5.90 27.92
CA GLY A 137 0.31 -6.70 27.70
C GLY A 137 0.14 -8.19 28.06
N ASP A 138 -0.64 -8.51 29.10
CA ASP A 138 -0.98 -9.89 29.47
C ASP A 138 -1.73 -10.66 28.36
N TYR A 139 -2.33 -9.95 27.40
CA TYR A 139 -3.06 -10.51 26.27
C TYR A 139 -2.28 -10.51 24.95
N PHE A 140 -1.07 -9.96 24.94
CA PHE A 140 -0.22 -9.92 23.75
C PHE A 140 0.17 -11.33 23.30
N GLY A 141 0.23 -11.52 21.98
CA GLY A 141 0.48 -12.82 21.36
C GLY A 141 -0.67 -13.84 21.47
N THR A 142 -1.77 -13.51 22.17
CA THR A 142 -2.93 -14.39 22.34
C THR A 142 -4.22 -13.77 21.81
N THR A 143 -4.81 -12.83 22.54
CA THR A 143 -6.02 -12.10 22.13
C THR A 143 -5.63 -10.88 21.33
N VAL A 144 -4.66 -10.08 21.78
CA VAL A 144 -4.11 -8.98 20.97
C VAL A 144 -3.04 -9.57 20.08
N ARG A 145 -3.24 -9.47 18.76
CA ARG A 145 -2.33 -10.09 17.78
C ARG A 145 -1.50 -9.08 17.01
N ALA A 146 -2.00 -7.86 16.87
CA ALA A 146 -1.33 -6.84 16.12
C ALA A 146 -1.72 -5.43 16.57
N ILE A 147 -0.90 -4.47 16.18
CA ILE A 147 -1.23 -3.05 16.14
C ILE A 147 -1.35 -2.61 14.68
N PHE A 148 -2.39 -1.84 14.36
CA PHE A 148 -2.68 -1.26 13.06
C PHE A 148 -2.26 0.20 13.05
N THR A 149 -1.47 0.59 12.05
CA THR A 149 -1.08 1.98 11.80
C THR A 149 -1.65 2.46 10.46
N ASP A 150 -2.28 3.64 10.47
CA ASP A 150 -3.00 4.19 9.31
C ASP A 150 -2.20 5.36 8.69
N GLU A 151 -1.81 5.20 7.43
CA GLU A 151 -1.23 6.19 6.53
C GLU A 151 -0.41 7.32 7.19
N PRO A 152 0.89 7.09 7.46
CA PRO A 152 1.76 8.16 7.91
C PRO A 152 1.94 9.22 6.80
N MET A 153 1.50 10.45 7.06
CA MET A 153 1.70 11.60 6.17
C MET A 153 2.81 12.52 6.68
N LEU A 154 3.86 12.71 5.88
CA LEU A 154 5.02 13.54 6.26
C LEU A 154 4.67 14.97 6.66
N LEU A 155 3.65 15.57 6.04
CA LEU A 155 3.23 16.94 6.30
C LEU A 155 1.92 17.05 7.06
N GLY A 156 1.32 15.94 7.51
CA GLY A 156 -0.06 15.94 8.03
C GLY A 156 -1.05 16.59 7.05
N ARG A 157 -1.93 17.45 7.56
CA ARG A 157 -2.85 18.30 6.77
C ARG A 157 -2.41 19.77 6.89
N PRO A 158 -1.45 20.21 6.06
CA PRO A 158 -0.92 21.56 6.17
C PRO A 158 -1.98 22.60 5.81
N ARG A 159 -2.06 23.68 6.59
CA ARG A 159 -2.87 24.87 6.27
C ARG A 159 -2.07 25.92 5.49
N GLU A 160 -0.78 25.68 5.36
CA GLU A 160 0.17 26.49 4.60
C GLU A 160 0.37 25.95 3.17
N LYS A 161 0.90 26.79 2.27
CA LYS A 161 1.15 26.44 0.86
C LYS A 161 2.62 26.56 0.51
N GLY A 162 3.08 25.74 -0.45
CA GLY A 162 4.45 25.77 -0.95
C GLY A 162 5.47 25.23 0.06
N ILE A 163 5.03 24.33 0.93
CA ILE A 163 5.87 23.63 1.90
C ILE A 163 6.29 22.28 1.31
N LEU A 164 7.54 21.88 1.52
CA LEU A 164 8.01 20.52 1.27
C LEU A 164 8.34 19.82 2.60
N PRO A 165 8.24 18.48 2.69
CA PRO A 165 8.61 17.75 3.91
C PRO A 165 10.01 18.13 4.39
N GLY A 166 10.13 18.37 5.69
CA GLY A 166 11.34 18.87 6.32
C GLY A 166 11.51 18.32 7.73
N THR A 167 12.74 18.31 8.21
CA THR A 167 13.06 18.09 9.61
C THR A 167 14.51 18.52 9.88
N THR A 168 14.86 18.68 11.14
CA THR A 168 16.24 19.05 11.51
C THR A 168 17.23 17.96 11.09
N GLY A 169 18.36 18.38 10.52
CA GLY A 169 19.39 17.48 9.98
C GLY A 169 19.02 16.79 8.65
N LEU A 170 17.97 17.23 7.95
CA LEU A 170 17.55 16.61 6.69
C LEU A 170 18.62 16.64 5.60
N LEU A 171 19.35 17.76 5.42
CA LEU A 171 20.41 17.85 4.41
C LEU A 171 21.56 16.87 4.68
N GLU A 172 21.94 16.68 5.95
CA GLU A 172 22.97 15.70 6.32
C GLU A 172 22.53 14.28 5.96
N HIS A 173 21.24 13.98 6.16
CA HIS A 173 20.66 12.70 5.76
C HIS A 173 20.63 12.52 4.24
N LEU A 174 20.17 13.53 3.50
CA LEU A 174 20.16 13.55 2.03
C LEU A 174 21.56 13.28 1.49
N ASN A 175 22.55 14.02 1.98
CA ASN A 175 23.92 13.91 1.49
C ASN A 175 24.54 12.54 1.79
N ARG A 176 24.25 11.98 2.97
CA ARG A 176 24.71 10.64 3.35
C ARG A 176 24.05 9.54 2.53
N PHE A 177 22.73 9.63 2.30
CA PHE A 177 21.97 8.60 1.56
C PHE A 177 22.31 8.61 0.07
N LEU A 178 22.36 9.80 -0.54
CA LEU A 178 22.65 9.95 -1.97
C LEU A 178 24.15 9.89 -2.29
N GLY A 179 25.02 10.04 -1.28
CA GLY A 179 26.47 10.03 -1.46
C GLY A 179 27.03 11.27 -2.17
N THR A 180 26.26 12.36 -2.27
CA THR A 180 26.63 13.62 -2.93
C THR A 180 26.12 14.83 -2.15
N ASP A 181 26.68 16.02 -2.39
CA ASP A 181 26.12 17.24 -1.82
C ASP A 181 24.87 17.68 -2.58
N PHE A 182 23.70 17.51 -1.94
CA PHE A 182 22.40 17.82 -2.49
C PHE A 182 21.97 19.28 -2.23
N GLY A 183 22.68 20.01 -1.36
CA GLY A 183 22.36 21.38 -0.98
C GLY A 183 22.11 22.31 -2.18
N PRO A 184 22.99 22.33 -3.19
CA PRO A 184 22.81 23.16 -4.39
C PRO A 184 21.55 22.84 -5.21
N SER A 185 21.03 21.61 -5.11
CA SER A 185 19.87 21.16 -5.88
C SER A 185 18.53 21.45 -5.19
N LEU A 186 18.53 21.70 -3.86
CA LEU A 186 17.30 21.90 -3.09
C LEU A 186 16.36 23.01 -3.62
N PRO A 187 16.85 24.19 -4.10
CA PRO A 187 15.94 25.21 -4.63
C PRO A 187 15.13 24.75 -5.84
N ALA A 188 15.62 23.76 -6.60
CA ALA A 188 14.96 23.22 -7.78
C ALA A 188 13.68 22.44 -7.44
N LEU A 189 13.50 21.98 -6.20
CA LEU A 189 12.31 21.20 -5.80
C LEU A 189 10.99 21.99 -5.88
N TRP A 190 11.05 23.33 -5.93
CA TRP A 190 9.91 24.22 -6.13
C TRP A 190 9.77 24.71 -7.59
N ASP A 191 10.49 24.09 -8.51
CA ASP A 191 10.39 24.37 -9.94
C ASP A 191 9.88 23.12 -10.67
N ASP A 192 8.67 23.21 -11.21
CA ASP A 192 8.04 22.11 -11.95
C ASP A 192 8.76 21.78 -13.27
N GLN A 193 9.70 22.63 -13.71
CA GLN A 193 10.53 22.40 -14.90
C GLN A 193 11.92 21.83 -14.55
N ALA A 194 12.23 21.60 -13.27
CA ALA A 194 13.48 20.98 -12.86
C ALA A 194 13.58 19.53 -13.36
N PRO A 195 14.81 19.00 -13.56
CA PRO A 195 15.00 17.60 -13.89
C PRO A 195 14.28 16.67 -12.88
N PRO A 196 13.42 15.73 -13.33
CA PRO A 196 12.64 14.86 -12.45
C PRO A 196 13.49 14.09 -11.43
N GLN A 197 14.70 13.69 -11.82
CA GLN A 197 15.67 12.99 -10.96
C GLN A 197 15.92 13.69 -9.62
N ILE A 198 15.92 15.03 -9.58
CA ILE A 198 16.14 15.77 -8.32
C ILE A 198 15.02 15.50 -7.33
N ARG A 199 13.77 15.49 -7.81
CA ARG A 199 12.60 15.17 -6.99
C ARG A 199 12.62 13.71 -6.57
N GLU A 200 12.93 12.80 -7.49
CA GLU A 200 13.02 11.36 -7.22
C GLU A 200 14.10 11.04 -6.17
N ASP A 201 15.28 11.66 -6.26
CA ASP A 201 16.35 11.48 -5.26
C ASP A 201 15.97 12.04 -3.88
N PHE A 202 15.28 13.18 -3.86
CA PHE A 202 14.78 13.76 -2.61
C PHE A 202 13.71 12.88 -1.96
N GLU A 203 12.74 12.39 -2.74
CA GLU A 203 11.68 11.50 -2.29
C GLU A 203 12.25 10.17 -1.76
N ARG A 204 13.18 9.54 -2.48
CA ARG A 204 13.86 8.31 -2.02
C ARG A 204 14.58 8.50 -0.68
N ALA A 205 15.25 9.64 -0.49
CA ALA A 205 15.96 9.92 0.76
C ALA A 205 14.99 10.19 1.92
N LEU A 206 13.87 10.87 1.68
CA LEU A 206 12.80 11.08 2.66
C LEU A 206 12.14 9.76 3.07
N GLU A 207 11.81 8.91 2.11
CA GLU A 207 11.26 7.57 2.34
C GLU A 207 12.23 6.75 3.19
N HIS A 208 13.53 6.73 2.83
CA HIS A 208 14.53 6.04 3.63
C HIS A 208 14.60 6.59 5.07
N ARG A 209 14.45 7.91 5.27
CA ARG A 209 14.38 8.47 6.63
C ARG A 209 13.12 8.01 7.35
N LEU A 210 11.96 8.07 6.71
CA LEU A 210 10.68 7.65 7.27
C LEU A 210 10.68 6.16 7.65
N GLN A 211 11.31 5.31 6.85
CA GLN A 211 11.53 3.90 7.15
C GLN A 211 12.28 3.73 8.48
N GLN A 212 13.33 4.52 8.71
CA GLN A 212 14.13 4.46 9.94
C GLN A 212 13.41 5.06 11.15
N THR A 213 12.74 6.20 10.97
CA THR A 213 12.18 6.98 12.09
C THR A 213 10.79 6.52 12.48
N TYR A 214 9.94 6.15 11.52
CA TYR A 214 8.57 5.72 11.77
C TYR A 214 8.48 4.20 11.78
N TYR A 215 8.60 3.58 10.60
CA TYR A 215 8.25 2.18 10.42
C TYR A 215 9.14 1.22 11.23
N GLN A 216 10.46 1.38 11.22
CA GLN A 216 11.37 0.50 11.95
C GLN A 216 11.15 0.58 13.46
N GLN A 217 10.90 1.78 14.02
CA GLN A 217 10.65 1.91 15.46
C GLN A 217 9.36 1.19 15.89
N LEU A 218 8.28 1.34 15.11
CA LEU A 218 7.03 0.60 15.37
C LEU A 218 7.21 -0.91 15.19
N TYR A 219 7.95 -1.32 14.15
CA TYR A 219 8.27 -2.72 13.88
C TYR A 219 9.02 -3.35 15.06
N ASP A 220 10.14 -2.73 15.47
CA ASP A 220 10.99 -3.23 16.54
C ASP A 220 10.24 -3.32 17.88
N TRP A 221 9.38 -2.35 18.15
CA TRP A 221 8.54 -2.38 19.35
C TRP A 221 7.57 -3.57 19.29
N CYS A 222 6.83 -3.76 18.20
CA CYS A 222 5.89 -4.87 18.05
C CYS A 222 6.58 -6.25 18.12
N GLU A 223 7.71 -6.40 17.42
CA GLU A 223 8.54 -7.61 17.45
C GLU A 223 9.00 -7.92 18.88
N GLY A 224 9.48 -6.91 19.62
CA GLY A 224 9.91 -7.04 21.01
C GLY A 224 8.80 -7.46 21.99
N HIS A 225 7.55 -7.20 21.65
CA HIS A 225 6.37 -7.53 22.46
C HIS A 225 5.59 -8.76 21.94
N GLY A 226 6.12 -9.47 20.93
CA GLY A 226 5.53 -10.71 20.42
C GLY A 226 4.18 -10.52 19.70
N ILE A 227 3.93 -9.33 19.14
CA ILE A 227 2.74 -9.00 18.35
C ILE A 227 3.15 -8.48 16.98
N ALA A 228 2.24 -8.51 16.02
CA ALA A 228 2.49 -8.02 14.68
C ALA A 228 2.28 -6.49 14.59
N LEU A 229 3.01 -5.86 13.68
CA LEU A 229 2.65 -4.57 13.11
C LEU A 229 1.96 -4.82 11.77
N THR A 230 0.82 -4.17 11.55
CA THR A 230 0.02 -4.18 10.32
C THR A 230 -0.48 -2.76 10.05
N GLY A 231 -1.11 -2.54 8.91
CA GLY A 231 -1.63 -1.22 8.54
C GLY A 231 -1.54 -1.04 7.04
N HIS A 232 -1.50 0.21 6.59
CA HIS A 232 -1.15 0.54 5.22
C HIS A 232 -0.32 1.84 5.15
N PRO A 233 0.60 1.93 4.18
CA PRO A 233 1.25 3.18 3.84
C PRO A 233 0.26 4.10 3.11
N ALA A 234 0.57 5.40 3.02
CA ALA A 234 -0.24 6.40 2.31
C ALA A 234 -0.40 6.16 0.80
N GLU A 235 0.34 5.21 0.23
CA GLU A 235 0.34 4.99 -1.21
C GLU A 235 0.18 3.50 -1.55
N ALA A 236 -0.71 3.24 -2.51
CA ALA A 236 -1.18 1.92 -2.93
C ALA A 236 -0.08 0.94 -3.36
N ASP A 237 1.09 1.44 -3.73
CA ASP A 237 2.19 0.67 -4.29
C ASP A 237 3.53 0.90 -3.58
N ALA A 238 3.49 1.41 -2.35
CA ALA A 238 4.66 1.67 -1.49
C ALA A 238 5.27 0.40 -0.88
N THR A 239 5.82 -0.50 -1.71
CA THR A 239 6.36 -1.79 -1.28
C THR A 239 7.49 -1.66 -0.27
N ALA A 240 8.32 -0.61 -0.35
CA ALA A 240 9.42 -0.42 0.60
C ALA A 240 8.94 -0.27 2.05
N HIS A 241 7.79 0.39 2.25
CA HIS A 241 7.18 0.52 3.58
C HIS A 241 6.53 -0.78 4.04
N LEU A 242 5.93 -1.54 3.12
CA LEU A 242 5.24 -2.79 3.42
C LEU A 242 6.13 -3.82 4.10
N ARG A 243 7.44 -3.78 3.86
CA ARG A 243 8.42 -4.70 4.45
C ARG A 243 8.60 -4.54 5.96
N PHE A 244 8.27 -3.36 6.48
CA PHE A 244 8.27 -3.06 7.92
C PHE A 244 6.94 -3.42 8.58
N PHE A 245 6.08 -4.16 7.90
CA PHE A 245 4.94 -4.81 8.52
C PHE A 245 5.20 -6.30 8.68
N HIS A 246 4.87 -6.80 9.86
CA HIS A 246 4.81 -8.24 10.09
C HIS A 246 3.69 -8.85 9.25
N TRP A 247 2.59 -8.11 9.07
CA TRP A 247 1.50 -8.41 8.15
C TRP A 247 1.37 -7.26 7.14
N PRO A 248 2.06 -7.31 5.99
CA PRO A 248 1.97 -6.28 4.95
C PRO A 248 0.52 -6.00 4.57
N GLY A 249 0.10 -4.73 4.61
CA GLY A 249 -1.28 -4.35 4.33
C GLY A 249 -1.42 -3.11 3.45
N GLN A 250 -2.56 -3.04 2.76
CA GLN A 250 -2.96 -1.96 1.85
C GLN A 250 -4.46 -1.65 2.08
N ASP A 251 -5.01 -0.63 1.43
CA ASP A 251 -6.40 -0.22 1.63
C ASP A 251 -7.18 0.12 0.35
N ILE A 252 -8.41 -0.38 0.19
CA ILE A 252 -9.30 0.03 -0.89
C ILE A 252 -10.34 0.99 -0.35
N VAL A 253 -10.18 2.25 -0.74
CA VAL A 253 -10.98 3.37 -0.26
C VAL A 253 -11.48 4.24 -1.43
N TRP A 254 -12.43 5.14 -1.15
CA TRP A 254 -12.95 6.18 -2.06
C TRP A 254 -13.34 5.72 -3.48
N ARG A 255 -13.75 4.46 -3.65
CA ARG A 255 -14.11 3.88 -4.95
C ARG A 255 -12.98 3.97 -5.99
N TRP A 256 -11.72 3.95 -5.57
CA TRP A 256 -10.58 3.87 -6.49
C TRP A 256 -10.49 2.55 -7.26
N VAL A 257 -11.20 1.52 -6.80
CA VAL A 257 -11.36 0.23 -7.46
C VAL A 257 -12.85 -0.08 -7.49
N GLU A 258 -13.40 -0.29 -8.68
CA GLU A 258 -14.84 -0.55 -8.87
C GLU A 258 -15.10 -1.75 -9.81
N PRO A 259 -16.20 -2.50 -9.59
CA PRO A 259 -16.64 -3.53 -10.53
C PRO A 259 -16.89 -2.96 -11.93
N ASP A 260 -16.51 -3.74 -12.95
CA ASP A 260 -16.73 -3.41 -14.38
C ASP A 260 -16.15 -2.06 -14.82
N SER A 261 -15.20 -1.52 -14.05
CA SER A 261 -14.51 -0.27 -14.32
C SER A 261 -13.05 -0.54 -14.70
N PRO A 262 -12.45 0.26 -15.59
CA PRO A 262 -11.02 0.15 -15.88
C PRO A 262 -10.15 0.24 -14.62
N THR A 263 -10.62 0.95 -13.58
CA THR A 263 -9.92 1.11 -12.30
C THR A 263 -9.58 -0.21 -11.59
N ALA A 264 -10.28 -1.31 -11.91
CA ALA A 264 -9.98 -2.65 -11.38
C ALA A 264 -8.65 -3.24 -11.88
N LEU A 265 -8.10 -2.72 -12.98
CA LEU A 265 -6.90 -3.22 -13.66
C LEU A 265 -5.96 -2.09 -14.11
N GLU A 266 -6.40 -0.84 -14.08
CA GLU A 266 -5.67 0.32 -14.61
C GLU A 266 -5.36 1.32 -13.50
N GLY A 267 -4.15 1.89 -13.57
CA GLY A 267 -3.66 2.89 -12.64
C GLY A 267 -3.05 2.29 -11.36
N ARG A 268 -2.43 3.18 -10.58
CA ARG A 268 -1.66 2.87 -9.37
C ARG A 268 -2.43 1.99 -8.37
N GLN A 269 -3.70 2.34 -8.16
CA GLN A 269 -4.60 1.71 -7.19
C GLN A 269 -4.87 0.23 -7.52
N SER A 270 -4.89 -0.16 -8.80
CA SER A 270 -5.12 -1.55 -9.21
C SER A 270 -4.04 -2.55 -8.75
N THR A 271 -2.85 -2.05 -8.36
CA THR A 271 -1.67 -2.87 -8.04
C THR A 271 -1.62 -3.33 -6.58
N GLN A 272 -2.34 -2.65 -5.68
CA GLN A 272 -2.17 -2.72 -4.24
C GLN A 272 -2.31 -4.13 -3.63
N ALA A 273 -3.25 -4.93 -4.12
CA ALA A 273 -3.48 -6.27 -3.58
C ALA A 273 -2.30 -7.20 -3.90
N LYS A 274 -1.74 -7.06 -5.11
CA LYS A 274 -0.53 -7.78 -5.51
C LYS A 274 0.71 -7.22 -4.83
N ALA A 275 0.76 -5.92 -4.52
CA ALA A 275 1.85 -5.32 -3.74
C ALA A 275 1.98 -6.01 -2.36
N ALA A 276 0.91 -5.99 -1.56
CA ALA A 276 0.89 -6.62 -0.24
C ALA A 276 1.14 -8.14 -0.28
N ALA A 277 0.51 -8.84 -1.24
CA ALA A 277 0.70 -10.28 -1.39
C ALA A 277 2.13 -10.66 -1.81
N SER A 278 2.78 -9.86 -2.68
CA SER A 278 4.15 -10.13 -3.13
C SER A 278 5.17 -9.89 -2.01
N VAL A 279 5.05 -8.76 -1.30
CA VAL A 279 5.92 -8.45 -0.15
C VAL A 279 5.77 -9.52 0.95
N MET A 280 4.54 -9.97 1.23
CA MET A 280 4.33 -11.08 2.17
C MET A 280 5.13 -12.32 1.80
N LEU A 281 5.14 -12.71 0.52
CA LEU A 281 5.87 -13.89 0.06
C LEU A 281 7.39 -13.69 0.18
N HIS A 282 7.90 -12.56 -0.30
CA HIS A 282 9.34 -12.28 -0.35
C HIS A 282 9.96 -12.03 1.02
N GLU A 283 9.18 -11.51 1.97
CA GLU A 283 9.57 -11.36 3.37
C GLU A 283 9.27 -12.60 4.23
N GLY A 284 8.75 -13.68 3.63
CA GLY A 284 8.41 -14.91 4.36
C GLY A 284 7.34 -14.72 5.44
N ARG A 285 6.45 -13.74 5.27
CA ARG A 285 5.38 -13.44 6.22
C ARG A 285 4.21 -14.40 6.04
N ARG A 286 3.55 -14.75 7.14
CA ARG A 286 2.39 -15.65 7.11
C ARG A 286 1.10 -14.96 6.64
N ARG A 287 0.98 -13.66 6.87
CA ARG A 287 -0.23 -12.88 6.60
C ARG A 287 0.08 -11.66 5.74
N ASN A 288 -0.87 -11.28 4.91
CA ASN A 288 -1.02 -9.94 4.37
C ASN A 288 -2.46 -9.48 4.63
N ALA A 289 -2.67 -8.18 4.73
CA ALA A 289 -3.97 -7.60 5.06
C ALA A 289 -4.46 -6.67 3.95
N ASN A 290 -5.78 -6.46 3.90
CA ASN A 290 -6.32 -5.32 3.20
C ASN A 290 -7.53 -4.74 3.93
N GLU A 291 -7.45 -3.45 4.24
CA GLU A 291 -8.59 -2.66 4.65
C GLU A 291 -9.44 -2.34 3.41
N PHE A 292 -10.75 -2.54 3.44
CA PHE A 292 -11.54 -2.33 2.21
C PHE A 292 -12.94 -1.79 2.48
N CYS A 293 -13.53 -1.18 1.45
CA CYS A 293 -14.82 -0.47 1.47
C CYS A 293 -14.80 0.88 2.20
N GLY A 294 -13.62 1.40 2.60
CA GLY A 294 -13.58 2.64 3.37
C GLY A 294 -13.93 3.87 2.54
N ALA A 295 -14.80 4.73 3.08
CA ALA A 295 -15.26 5.94 2.40
C ALA A 295 -15.90 5.70 1.01
N PHE A 296 -16.51 4.53 0.76
CA PHE A 296 -17.20 4.23 -0.50
C PHE A 296 -18.54 4.96 -0.67
N GLY A 297 -19.01 5.63 0.38
CA GLY A 297 -20.26 6.37 0.42
C GLY A 297 -21.48 5.46 0.63
N HIS A 298 -22.62 6.08 0.97
CA HIS A 298 -23.89 5.38 1.22
C HIS A 298 -24.44 4.58 0.02
N SER A 299 -23.84 4.74 -1.16
CA SER A 299 -24.21 3.98 -2.37
C SER A 299 -23.52 2.61 -2.47
N LEU A 300 -22.59 2.26 -1.58
CA LEU A 300 -21.98 0.93 -1.57
C LEU A 300 -23.06 -0.15 -1.42
N THR A 301 -23.05 -1.12 -2.34
CA THR A 301 -23.96 -2.27 -2.28
C THR A 301 -23.29 -3.50 -1.66
N PHE A 302 -24.09 -4.44 -1.16
CA PHE A 302 -23.55 -5.71 -0.66
C PHE A 302 -22.88 -6.55 -1.76
N ASP A 303 -23.38 -6.48 -3.01
CA ASP A 303 -22.74 -7.14 -4.16
C ASP A 303 -21.38 -6.50 -4.49
N GLU A 304 -21.25 -5.17 -4.40
CA GLU A 304 -19.95 -4.48 -4.53
C GLU A 304 -18.98 -4.92 -3.42
N MET A 305 -19.43 -5.02 -2.17
CA MET A 305 -18.59 -5.52 -1.07
C MET A 305 -18.10 -6.96 -1.35
N ARG A 306 -18.99 -7.85 -1.82
CA ARG A 306 -18.63 -9.22 -2.21
C ARG A 306 -17.61 -9.22 -3.36
N TRP A 307 -17.81 -8.37 -4.36
CA TRP A 307 -16.91 -8.24 -5.49
C TRP A 307 -15.51 -7.78 -5.05
N LEU A 308 -15.42 -6.76 -4.18
CA LEU A 308 -14.16 -6.24 -3.64
C LEU A 308 -13.42 -7.30 -2.82
N ALA A 309 -14.12 -8.04 -1.96
CA ALA A 309 -13.55 -9.15 -1.22
C ALA A 309 -12.96 -10.21 -2.17
N ASN A 310 -13.69 -10.59 -3.22
CA ASN A 310 -13.22 -11.55 -4.22
C ASN A 310 -12.04 -11.01 -5.05
N TRP A 311 -12.05 -9.72 -5.40
CA TRP A 311 -10.95 -9.02 -6.09
C TRP A 311 -9.64 -9.12 -5.30
N LEU A 312 -9.71 -8.92 -3.98
CA LEU A 312 -8.60 -9.08 -3.05
C LEU A 312 -8.14 -10.54 -2.90
N LEU A 313 -9.09 -11.46 -2.68
CA LEU A 313 -8.80 -12.86 -2.40
C LEU A 313 -8.17 -13.58 -3.61
N VAL A 314 -8.65 -13.31 -4.84
CA VAL A 314 -8.04 -13.90 -6.05
C VAL A 314 -6.64 -13.35 -6.32
N ARG A 315 -6.30 -12.16 -5.79
CA ARG A 315 -4.96 -11.57 -5.88
C ARG A 315 -4.01 -12.04 -4.76
N GLY A 316 -4.51 -12.85 -3.83
CA GLY A 316 -3.70 -13.47 -2.77
C GLY A 316 -3.86 -12.84 -1.39
N CYS A 317 -4.82 -11.93 -1.21
CA CYS A 317 -5.12 -11.41 0.11
C CYS A 317 -5.55 -12.52 1.08
N ASN A 318 -5.08 -12.49 2.33
CA ASN A 318 -5.39 -13.54 3.31
C ASN A 318 -5.81 -13.04 4.70
N LEU A 319 -6.07 -11.74 4.83
CA LEU A 319 -6.76 -11.12 5.95
C LEU A 319 -7.54 -9.89 5.44
N LEU A 320 -8.87 -9.93 5.50
CA LEU A 320 -9.73 -8.81 5.10
C LEU A 320 -10.17 -8.02 6.33
N ILE A 321 -10.14 -6.69 6.23
CA ILE A 321 -10.53 -5.74 7.27
C ILE A 321 -11.62 -4.82 6.69
N PRO A 322 -12.91 -5.13 6.84
CA PRO A 322 -13.98 -4.26 6.34
C PRO A 322 -13.98 -2.92 7.08
N HIS A 323 -13.78 -1.81 6.36
CA HIS A 323 -13.89 -0.46 6.89
C HIS A 323 -15.28 0.13 6.58
N ALA A 324 -16.10 0.46 7.57
CA ALA A 324 -15.92 0.14 8.99
C ALA A 324 -17.22 -0.31 9.67
N PHE A 325 -17.05 -0.97 10.81
CA PHE A 325 -18.16 -1.33 11.69
C PHE A 325 -18.31 -0.24 12.74
N TYR A 326 -19.38 0.54 12.68
CA TYR A 326 -19.56 1.64 13.62
C TYR A 326 -20.26 1.19 14.89
N TYR A 327 -19.75 1.66 16.02
CA TYR A 327 -20.44 1.51 17.31
C TYR A 327 -21.79 2.26 17.34
N SER A 328 -21.93 3.33 16.56
CA SER A 328 -23.14 4.15 16.51
C SER A 328 -23.22 4.96 15.22
N VAL A 329 -24.37 4.92 14.57
CA VAL A 329 -24.73 5.77 13.42
C VAL A 329 -25.67 6.92 13.80
N ARG A 330 -25.67 7.35 15.07
CA ARG A 330 -26.51 8.46 15.54
C ARG A 330 -25.94 9.81 15.12
N GLY A 331 -26.80 10.69 14.60
CA GLY A 331 -26.45 12.07 14.26
C GLY A 331 -25.38 12.12 13.16
N PRO A 332 -24.35 13.00 13.27
CA PRO A 332 -23.33 13.16 12.23
C PRO A 332 -22.42 11.93 12.06
N ARG A 333 -22.39 11.00 13.02
CA ARG A 333 -21.54 9.79 12.97
C ARG A 333 -21.88 8.85 11.82
N ARG A 334 -23.12 8.89 11.31
CA ARG A 334 -23.50 8.11 10.12
C ARG A 334 -22.72 8.52 8.86
N ASP A 335 -22.18 9.73 8.86
CA ASP A 335 -21.51 10.37 7.73
C ASP A 335 -19.98 10.49 7.97
N GLU A 336 -19.44 9.81 9.00
CA GLU A 336 -18.02 9.87 9.39
C GLU A 336 -17.09 9.39 8.25
N ARG A 337 -17.31 8.19 7.72
CA ARG A 337 -16.74 7.65 6.47
C ARG A 337 -17.64 6.55 5.87
N PRO A 338 -18.87 6.89 5.44
CA PRO A 338 -19.91 5.92 5.15
C PRO A 338 -19.55 4.94 4.02
N PRO A 339 -20.21 3.78 3.98
CA PRO A 339 -21.25 3.33 4.92
C PRO A 339 -20.68 2.48 6.07
N ASP A 340 -21.52 2.25 7.08
CA ASP A 340 -21.30 1.12 7.98
C ASP A 340 -21.41 -0.18 7.17
N VAL A 341 -20.36 -1.00 7.18
CA VAL A 341 -20.32 -2.30 6.49
C VAL A 341 -20.58 -3.49 7.44
N GLY A 342 -21.03 -3.17 8.65
CA GLY A 342 -21.29 -4.07 9.75
C GLY A 342 -22.76 -4.03 10.22
N PRO A 343 -23.01 -4.13 11.54
CA PRO A 343 -24.35 -4.34 12.09
C PRO A 343 -25.39 -3.26 11.81
N ASN A 344 -24.98 -2.04 11.45
CA ASN A 344 -25.94 -0.97 11.15
C ASN A 344 -26.32 -0.92 9.65
N SER A 345 -25.72 -1.79 8.83
CA SER A 345 -26.04 -1.89 7.40
C SER A 345 -27.39 -2.59 7.18
N PRO A 346 -28.14 -2.23 6.12
CA PRO A 346 -29.45 -2.85 5.84
C PRO A 346 -29.33 -4.32 5.41
N TRP A 347 -28.13 -4.81 5.10
CA TRP A 347 -27.85 -6.14 4.58
C TRP A 347 -27.07 -7.04 5.55
N TRP A 348 -26.87 -6.58 6.80
CA TRP A 348 -26.15 -7.34 7.83
C TRP A 348 -26.71 -8.76 8.02
N ASP A 349 -28.03 -8.87 8.16
CA ASP A 349 -28.71 -10.15 8.37
C ASP A 349 -28.96 -10.93 7.05
N ASP A 350 -28.81 -10.28 5.89
CA ASP A 350 -29.20 -10.80 4.57
C ASP A 350 -28.05 -11.48 3.80
N GLY A 351 -26.91 -11.71 4.43
CA GLY A 351 -25.82 -12.46 3.79
C GLY A 351 -24.43 -12.30 4.39
N PHE A 352 -24.22 -11.37 5.33
CA PHE A 352 -22.90 -11.09 5.87
C PHE A 352 -22.20 -12.34 6.44
N THR A 353 -22.94 -13.18 7.17
CA THR A 353 -22.38 -14.42 7.73
C THR A 353 -21.83 -15.34 6.65
N ALA A 354 -22.56 -15.51 5.54
CA ALA A 354 -22.13 -16.34 4.43
C ALA A 354 -20.89 -15.76 3.73
N LEU A 355 -20.85 -14.43 3.55
CA LEU A 355 -19.69 -13.72 3.02
C LEU A 355 -18.47 -13.91 3.94
N ALA A 356 -18.62 -13.69 5.24
CA ALA A 356 -17.54 -13.84 6.22
C ALA A 356 -17.00 -15.30 6.26
N ASP A 357 -17.88 -16.30 6.16
CA ASP A 357 -17.47 -17.70 6.08
C ASP A 357 -16.75 -18.02 4.77
N ALA A 358 -17.19 -17.48 3.63
CA ALA A 358 -16.50 -17.61 2.36
C ALA A 358 -15.11 -16.96 2.41
N SER A 359 -15.03 -15.72 2.90
CA SER A 359 -13.78 -15.00 3.11
C SER A 359 -12.83 -15.78 4.02
N ARG A 360 -13.33 -16.38 5.11
CA ARG A 360 -12.55 -17.27 5.99
C ARG A 360 -11.97 -18.48 5.23
N ARG A 361 -12.78 -19.16 4.42
CA ARG A 361 -12.34 -20.32 3.63
C ARG A 361 -11.28 -19.94 2.59
N LEU A 362 -11.47 -18.83 1.90
CA LEU A 362 -10.55 -18.32 0.88
C LEU A 362 -9.25 -17.76 1.49
N CYS A 363 -9.35 -17.04 2.62
CA CYS A 363 -8.16 -16.64 3.39
C CYS A 363 -7.39 -17.86 3.88
N TRP A 364 -8.07 -18.93 4.32
CA TRP A 364 -7.40 -20.18 4.66
C TRP A 364 -6.68 -20.77 3.44
N LEU A 365 -7.26 -20.77 2.24
CA LEU A 365 -6.57 -21.23 1.04
C LEU A 365 -5.31 -20.42 0.73
N ASN A 366 -5.36 -19.09 0.90
CA ASN A 366 -4.21 -18.20 0.66
C ASN A 366 -3.18 -18.15 1.82
N THR A 367 -3.41 -18.84 2.94
CA THR A 367 -2.49 -18.88 4.09
C THR A 367 -1.81 -20.24 4.15
N ASP A 368 -0.51 -20.31 4.46
CA ASP A 368 0.22 -21.57 4.60
C ASP A 368 0.07 -22.49 3.36
N SER A 369 0.09 -21.89 2.16
CA SER A 369 -0.02 -22.56 0.87
C SER A 369 1.18 -22.24 -0.01
N GLU A 370 1.57 -23.16 -0.88
CA GLU A 370 2.53 -22.89 -1.95
C GLU A 370 1.79 -22.20 -3.11
N GLN A 371 2.10 -20.94 -3.42
CA GLN A 371 1.58 -20.31 -4.64
C GLN A 371 2.26 -20.92 -5.86
N ILE A 372 1.46 -21.31 -6.86
CA ILE A 372 1.98 -21.78 -8.14
C ILE A 372 2.02 -20.59 -9.10
N CYS A 373 3.17 -19.91 -9.12
CA CYS A 373 3.41 -18.72 -9.94
C CYS A 373 4.84 -18.73 -10.46
N SER A 374 5.04 -18.42 -11.75
CA SER A 374 6.35 -18.45 -12.41
C SER A 374 6.71 -17.16 -13.13
N VAL A 375 5.91 -16.11 -12.95
CA VAL A 375 6.12 -14.79 -13.58
C VAL A 375 6.35 -13.76 -12.48
N ALA A 376 7.38 -12.94 -12.65
CA ALA A 376 7.58 -11.73 -11.90
C ALA A 376 7.36 -10.51 -12.79
N ILE A 377 6.86 -9.41 -12.22
CA ILE A 377 6.85 -8.10 -12.86
C ILE A 377 7.76 -7.19 -12.03
N LEU A 378 8.74 -6.54 -12.67
CA LEU A 378 9.62 -5.60 -12.00
C LEU A 378 8.85 -4.32 -11.65
N GLY A 379 8.94 -3.88 -10.40
CA GLY A 379 8.45 -2.58 -9.96
C GLY A 379 9.53 -1.75 -9.26
N GLU A 380 9.29 -0.46 -9.14
CA GLU A 380 10.03 0.40 -8.21
C GLU A 380 9.35 0.37 -6.83
N ASN A 381 10.02 0.89 -5.81
CA ASN A 381 9.53 0.87 -4.42
C ASN A 381 8.18 1.60 -4.20
N HIS A 382 7.83 2.55 -5.08
CA HIS A 382 6.62 3.37 -5.04
C HIS A 382 5.99 3.55 -6.43
N ARG A 383 6.29 2.63 -7.34
CA ARG A 383 5.75 2.62 -8.70
C ARG A 383 5.67 1.19 -9.19
N LEU A 384 4.48 0.61 -9.09
CA LEU A 384 4.22 -0.71 -9.64
C LEU A 384 3.53 -0.59 -11.02
N PRO A 385 4.02 -1.29 -12.05
CA PRO A 385 3.41 -1.22 -13.38
C PRO A 385 2.09 -1.99 -13.44
N TRP A 386 1.07 -1.37 -14.03
CA TRP A 386 -0.26 -1.97 -14.18
C TRP A 386 -0.53 -2.50 -15.61
N ARG A 387 0.19 -2.05 -16.65
CA ARG A 387 -0.16 -2.37 -18.05
C ARG A 387 0.09 -3.84 -18.36
N ALA A 388 1.28 -4.34 -18.00
CA ALA A 388 1.60 -5.76 -18.08
C ALA A 388 0.72 -6.60 -17.15
N ALA A 389 0.48 -6.11 -15.93
CA ALA A 389 -0.37 -6.78 -14.93
C ALA A 389 -1.80 -7.01 -15.44
N LYS A 390 -2.43 -5.98 -16.03
CA LYS A 390 -3.76 -6.05 -16.66
C LYS A 390 -3.81 -7.18 -17.67
N VAL A 391 -2.89 -7.19 -18.63
CA VAL A 391 -2.87 -8.19 -19.70
C VAL A 391 -2.61 -9.59 -19.15
N CYS A 392 -1.76 -9.73 -18.14
CA CYS A 392 -1.54 -10.99 -17.44
C CYS A 392 -2.84 -11.50 -16.80
N PHE A 393 -3.58 -10.65 -16.07
CA PHE A 393 -4.86 -11.00 -15.47
C PHE A 393 -5.93 -11.41 -16.50
N GLU A 394 -6.02 -10.69 -17.63
CA GLU A 394 -6.96 -10.99 -18.72
C GLU A 394 -6.62 -12.31 -19.45
N ASN A 395 -5.39 -12.80 -19.32
CA ASN A 395 -4.90 -14.02 -19.96
C ASN A 395 -4.59 -15.16 -18.97
N GLN A 396 -5.12 -15.06 -17.74
CA GLN A 396 -4.96 -16.06 -16.67
C GLN A 396 -3.48 -16.40 -16.37
N VAL A 397 -2.63 -15.38 -16.43
CA VAL A 397 -1.23 -15.44 -16.01
C VAL A 397 -1.13 -14.79 -14.63
N ASP A 398 -0.98 -15.58 -13.58
CA ASP A 398 -0.62 -15.06 -12.26
C ASP A 398 0.85 -14.62 -12.27
N PHE A 399 1.17 -13.62 -11.46
CA PHE A 399 2.49 -13.01 -11.36
C PHE A 399 2.69 -12.50 -9.93
N ASN A 400 3.92 -12.20 -9.51
CA ASN A 400 4.15 -11.38 -8.31
C ASN A 400 5.03 -10.18 -8.69
N TYR A 401 4.90 -9.08 -7.94
CA TYR A 401 5.81 -7.95 -8.11
C TYR A 401 7.12 -8.24 -7.39
N VAL A 402 8.24 -8.05 -8.08
CA VAL A 402 9.57 -8.01 -7.49
C VAL A 402 10.01 -6.56 -7.56
N ASP A 403 10.18 -5.91 -6.40
CA ASP A 403 10.67 -4.54 -6.37
C ASP A 403 12.20 -4.47 -6.49
N LEU A 404 12.75 -3.26 -6.58
CA LEU A 404 14.19 -3.06 -6.74
C LEU A 404 15.00 -3.61 -5.57
N HIS A 405 14.51 -3.48 -4.34
CA HIS A 405 15.21 -4.01 -3.18
C HIS A 405 15.26 -5.53 -3.22
N ASP A 406 14.13 -6.17 -3.52
CA ASP A 406 14.05 -7.62 -3.66
C ASP A 406 14.96 -8.14 -4.78
N LEU A 407 14.94 -7.48 -5.95
CA LEU A 407 15.75 -7.89 -7.11
C LEU A 407 17.26 -7.75 -6.84
N LEU A 408 17.67 -6.63 -6.23
CA LEU A 408 19.09 -6.27 -6.11
C LEU A 408 19.75 -6.86 -4.86
N ASP A 409 19.03 -6.93 -3.74
CA ASP A 409 19.61 -7.24 -2.43
C ASP A 409 19.30 -8.65 -1.94
N LYS A 410 18.23 -9.28 -2.45
CA LYS A 410 17.71 -10.55 -1.91
C LYS A 410 17.66 -11.69 -2.91
N ALA A 411 17.32 -11.39 -4.16
CA ALA A 411 17.10 -12.40 -5.17
C ALA A 411 18.40 -13.08 -5.64
N GLU A 412 18.33 -14.39 -5.83
CA GLU A 412 19.33 -15.15 -6.59
C GLU A 412 18.90 -15.20 -8.05
N ILE A 413 19.76 -14.72 -8.96
CA ILE A 413 19.45 -14.58 -10.38
C ILE A 413 20.36 -15.47 -11.20
N GLY A 414 19.78 -16.26 -12.10
CA GLY A 414 20.54 -17.20 -12.92
C GLY A 414 19.79 -17.67 -14.17
N PRO A 415 20.30 -18.73 -14.84
CA PRO A 415 19.74 -19.24 -16.10
C PRO A 415 18.28 -19.72 -16.00
N GLU A 416 17.87 -20.17 -14.81
CA GLU A 416 16.51 -20.63 -14.53
C GLU A 416 15.55 -19.50 -14.10
N GLY A 417 16.04 -18.26 -14.07
CA GLY A 417 15.28 -17.07 -13.70
C GLY A 417 15.65 -16.52 -12.33
N ILE A 418 14.64 -16.11 -11.55
CA ILE A 418 14.78 -15.47 -10.25
C ILE A 418 14.32 -16.43 -9.15
N CYS A 419 15.14 -16.59 -8.11
CA CYS A 419 14.78 -17.29 -6.88
C CYS A 419 14.78 -16.31 -5.70
N ILE A 420 13.69 -16.24 -4.95
CA ILE A 420 13.56 -15.39 -3.76
C ILE A 420 12.57 -16.00 -2.78
N ALA A 421 12.95 -16.15 -1.50
CA ALA A 421 12.08 -16.67 -0.43
C ALA A 421 11.33 -17.97 -0.79
N GLY A 422 11.97 -18.88 -1.53
CA GLY A 422 11.38 -20.14 -1.99
C GLY A 422 10.43 -20.02 -3.19
N GLN A 423 10.22 -18.82 -3.73
CA GLN A 423 9.56 -18.60 -5.01
C GLN A 423 10.56 -18.74 -6.16
N GLN A 424 10.10 -19.31 -7.28
CA GLN A 424 10.88 -19.45 -8.52
C GLN A 424 10.14 -18.79 -9.68
N TYR A 425 10.66 -17.69 -10.19
CA TYR A 425 10.13 -17.00 -11.35
C TYR A 425 10.96 -17.32 -12.59
N ALA A 426 10.35 -18.04 -13.53
CA ALA A 426 10.97 -18.43 -14.79
C ALA A 426 10.96 -17.30 -15.84
N ALA A 427 10.23 -16.20 -15.60
CA ALA A 427 10.30 -15.00 -16.42
C ALA A 427 10.14 -13.73 -15.59
N LEU A 428 10.84 -12.66 -16.00
CA LEU A 428 10.68 -11.30 -15.49
C LEU A 428 10.13 -10.41 -16.60
N ILE A 429 9.03 -9.72 -16.31
CA ILE A 429 8.48 -8.67 -17.17
C ILE A 429 9.01 -7.32 -16.70
N VAL A 430 9.47 -6.51 -17.65
CA VAL A 430 9.85 -5.11 -17.45
C VAL A 430 8.93 -4.24 -18.29
N ASP A 431 8.03 -3.50 -17.64
CA ASP A 431 7.02 -2.65 -18.29
C ASP A 431 7.46 -1.19 -18.40
N ASP A 432 8.24 -0.73 -17.42
CA ASP A 432 8.74 0.63 -17.36
C ASP A 432 10.21 0.75 -17.75
N VAL A 433 10.71 1.98 -17.75
CA VAL A 433 12.13 2.27 -17.93
C VAL A 433 12.93 1.59 -16.83
N LEU A 434 14.02 0.92 -17.22
CA LEU A 434 14.89 0.24 -16.27
C LEU A 434 15.57 1.26 -15.33
N PRO A 435 15.39 1.12 -14.01
CA PRO A 435 16.09 1.98 -13.06
C PRO A 435 17.62 1.71 -13.09
N PRO A 436 18.45 2.72 -12.77
CA PRO A 436 19.89 2.54 -12.65
C PRO A 436 20.26 1.43 -11.64
N GLY A 437 21.34 0.69 -11.91
CA GLY A 437 21.83 -0.38 -11.04
C GLY A 437 21.22 -1.76 -11.34
N THR A 438 20.24 -1.84 -12.24
CA THR A 438 19.61 -3.10 -12.67
C THR A 438 20.31 -3.77 -13.86
N GLU A 439 21.42 -3.22 -14.38
CA GLU A 439 22.01 -3.65 -15.65
C GLU A 439 22.48 -5.11 -15.63
N THR A 440 23.16 -5.52 -14.55
CA THR A 440 23.70 -6.88 -14.39
C THR A 440 22.61 -7.95 -14.27
N PRO A 441 21.61 -7.82 -13.37
CA PRO A 441 20.54 -8.82 -13.27
C PRO A 441 19.71 -8.91 -14.55
N ILE A 442 19.40 -7.77 -15.18
CA ILE A 442 18.64 -7.73 -16.43
C ILE A 442 19.40 -8.39 -17.57
N ALA A 443 20.70 -8.11 -17.74
CA ALA A 443 21.51 -8.74 -18.78
C ALA A 443 21.59 -10.26 -18.60
N THR A 444 21.64 -10.74 -17.36
CA THR A 444 21.64 -12.17 -17.04
C THR A 444 20.34 -12.84 -17.48
N LEU A 445 19.19 -12.23 -17.15
CA LEU A 445 17.88 -12.75 -17.53
C LEU A 445 17.62 -12.66 -19.05
N GLU A 446 18.10 -11.60 -19.69
CA GLU A 446 18.01 -11.42 -21.15
C GLU A 446 18.82 -12.48 -21.88
N ALA A 447 20.07 -12.73 -21.47
CA ALA A 447 20.91 -13.78 -22.04
C ALA A 447 20.33 -15.19 -21.86
N ALA A 448 19.59 -15.41 -20.77
CA ALA A 448 18.89 -16.67 -20.49
C ALA A 448 17.51 -16.79 -21.17
N GLY A 449 17.06 -15.78 -21.93
CA GLY A 449 15.72 -15.76 -22.54
C GLY A 449 14.58 -15.72 -21.52
N ARG A 450 14.84 -15.20 -20.32
CA ARG A 450 13.87 -15.08 -19.21
C ARG A 450 13.31 -13.67 -19.06
N LEU A 451 13.81 -12.70 -19.82
CA LEU A 451 13.34 -11.32 -19.80
C LEU A 451 12.26 -11.09 -20.88
N VAL A 452 11.15 -10.44 -20.50
CA VAL A 452 10.15 -9.91 -21.42
C VAL A 452 10.09 -8.40 -21.25
N ARG A 453 10.53 -7.67 -22.28
CA ARG A 453 10.38 -6.21 -22.33
C ARG A 453 8.99 -5.90 -22.86
N TRP A 454 8.16 -5.28 -22.03
CA TRP A 454 6.78 -4.98 -22.39
C TRP A 454 6.71 -3.86 -23.42
N THR A 455 5.73 -3.93 -24.31
CA THR A 455 5.45 -2.94 -25.35
C THR A 455 3.95 -2.80 -25.55
N GLU A 456 3.51 -1.86 -26.39
CA GLU A 456 2.09 -1.74 -26.77
C GLU A 456 1.54 -3.00 -27.47
N ASP A 457 2.40 -3.81 -28.10
CA ASP A 457 1.99 -5.09 -28.70
C ASP A 457 1.93 -6.19 -27.64
N ALA A 458 0.86 -6.15 -26.85
CA ALA A 458 0.56 -7.11 -25.79
C ALA A 458 0.54 -8.57 -26.30
N ALA A 459 0.10 -8.83 -27.53
CA ALA A 459 0.04 -10.18 -28.09
C ALA A 459 1.44 -10.77 -28.29
N SER A 460 2.36 -9.99 -28.87
CA SER A 460 3.76 -10.39 -29.02
C SER A 460 4.46 -10.57 -27.66
N CYS A 461 4.16 -9.72 -26.68
CA CYS A 461 4.72 -9.85 -25.33
C CYS A 461 4.25 -11.14 -24.63
N LEU A 462 2.96 -11.47 -24.75
CA LEU A 462 2.40 -12.73 -24.25
C LEU A 462 2.98 -13.96 -24.95
N GLU A 463 3.22 -13.89 -26.27
CA GLU A 463 3.88 -14.97 -26.99
C GLU A 463 5.31 -15.18 -26.49
N ALA A 464 6.07 -14.10 -26.30
CA ALA A 464 7.42 -14.16 -25.73
C ALA A 464 7.41 -14.77 -24.32
N LEU A 465 6.49 -14.34 -23.46
CA LEU A 465 6.32 -14.88 -22.12
C LEU A 465 6.03 -16.40 -22.15
N ARG A 466 5.14 -16.84 -23.05
CA ARG A 466 4.73 -18.25 -23.17
C ARG A 466 5.84 -19.18 -23.65
N ARG A 467 6.92 -18.66 -24.26
CA ARG A 467 8.11 -19.47 -24.61
C ARG A 467 8.85 -19.95 -23.37
N SER A 468 8.87 -19.14 -22.32
CA SER A 468 9.58 -19.42 -21.06
C SER A 468 8.64 -19.93 -19.95
N VAL A 469 7.37 -19.54 -20.01
CA VAL A 469 6.33 -19.92 -19.04
C VAL A 469 5.11 -20.48 -19.77
N PRO A 470 5.04 -21.79 -20.02
CA PRO A 470 3.88 -22.40 -20.64
C PRO A 470 2.63 -22.18 -19.78
N ALA A 471 1.49 -21.91 -20.41
CA ALA A 471 0.23 -21.65 -19.72
C ALA A 471 -0.13 -22.78 -18.74
N ALA A 472 -0.41 -22.42 -17.49
CA ALA A 472 -0.82 -23.36 -16.44
C ALA A 472 -2.20 -23.98 -16.74
N LEU A 473 -3.07 -23.21 -17.41
CA LEU A 473 -4.36 -23.64 -17.90
C LEU A 473 -4.70 -23.00 -19.25
N GLN A 474 -5.60 -23.62 -19.99
CA GLN A 474 -6.19 -23.07 -21.20
C GLN A 474 -7.69 -22.84 -20.98
N VAL A 475 -8.18 -21.67 -21.39
CA VAL A 475 -9.59 -21.28 -21.32
C VAL A 475 -10.13 -21.14 -22.74
N ASP A 476 -11.21 -21.83 -23.06
CA ASP A 476 -11.84 -21.80 -24.39
C ASP A 476 -13.38 -21.65 -24.29
N PRO A 477 -13.98 -20.57 -24.83
CA PRO A 477 -13.31 -19.45 -25.51
C PRO A 477 -12.47 -18.59 -24.54
N PRO A 478 -11.52 -17.80 -25.04
CA PRO A 478 -10.79 -16.83 -24.23
C PRO A 478 -11.75 -15.96 -23.42
N SER A 479 -11.51 -15.85 -22.13
CA SER A 479 -12.42 -15.19 -21.19
C SER A 479 -11.67 -14.12 -20.38
N PRO A 480 -11.53 -12.88 -20.92
CA PRO A 480 -10.77 -11.82 -20.26
C PRO A 480 -11.31 -11.38 -18.90
N GLY A 481 -12.55 -11.72 -18.53
CA GLY A 481 -13.11 -11.47 -17.20
C GLY A 481 -12.74 -12.52 -16.15
N LEU A 482 -12.20 -13.68 -16.55
CA LEU A 482 -11.87 -14.76 -15.63
C LEU A 482 -10.49 -14.52 -15.00
N ARG A 483 -10.45 -14.31 -13.68
CA ARG A 483 -9.23 -14.29 -12.88
C ARG A 483 -8.96 -15.68 -12.32
N VAL A 484 -7.69 -16.07 -12.31
CA VAL A 484 -7.26 -17.35 -11.77
C VAL A 484 -6.06 -17.17 -10.85
N ARG A 485 -6.13 -17.80 -9.68
CA ARG A 485 -4.99 -17.99 -8.78
C ARG A 485 -4.86 -19.45 -8.44
N GLN A 486 -3.66 -20.01 -8.56
CA GLN A 486 -3.38 -21.39 -8.23
C GLN A 486 -2.49 -21.49 -6.98
N VAL A 487 -2.91 -22.34 -6.04
CA VAL A 487 -2.13 -22.67 -4.85
C VAL A 487 -2.14 -24.17 -4.60
N ARG A 488 -1.08 -24.70 -4.00
CA ARG A 488 -1.04 -26.07 -3.49
C ARG A 488 -1.15 -26.07 -1.98
N LYS A 489 -2.08 -26.87 -1.47
CA LYS A 489 -2.33 -27.00 -0.03
C LYS A 489 -2.88 -28.37 0.31
N ALA A 490 -2.35 -28.97 1.38
CA ALA A 490 -2.72 -30.31 1.84
C ALA A 490 -2.63 -31.40 0.75
N GLY A 491 -1.62 -31.32 -0.13
CA GLY A 491 -1.41 -32.30 -1.20
C GLY A 491 -2.42 -32.22 -2.35
N LEU A 492 -3.17 -31.12 -2.43
CA LEU A 492 -4.15 -30.83 -3.49
C LEU A 492 -3.78 -29.52 -4.19
N ASP A 493 -4.08 -29.45 -5.49
CA ASP A 493 -4.00 -28.21 -6.26
C ASP A 493 -5.38 -27.52 -6.19
N TRP A 494 -5.36 -26.24 -5.87
CA TRP A 494 -6.55 -25.40 -5.71
C TRP A 494 -6.46 -24.22 -6.66
N LEU A 495 -7.53 -23.98 -7.42
CA LEU A 495 -7.67 -22.83 -8.29
C LEU A 495 -8.84 -21.98 -7.82
N ILE A 496 -8.58 -20.72 -7.46
CA ILE A 496 -9.60 -19.72 -7.24
C ILE A 496 -9.98 -19.15 -8.61
N LEU A 497 -11.22 -19.36 -9.02
CA LEU A 497 -11.77 -18.93 -10.31
C LEU A 497 -12.80 -17.82 -10.06
N PHE A 498 -12.46 -16.58 -10.40
CA PHE A 498 -13.35 -15.44 -10.19
C PHE A 498 -13.72 -14.80 -11.52
N ASN A 499 -15.01 -14.74 -11.84
CA ASN A 499 -15.48 -13.93 -12.94
C ASN A 499 -15.56 -12.47 -12.47
N GLU A 500 -14.51 -11.70 -12.71
CA GLU A 500 -14.43 -10.31 -12.27
C GLU A 500 -15.37 -9.38 -13.06
N GLY A 501 -15.81 -9.79 -14.25
CA GLY A 501 -16.75 -9.02 -15.09
C GLY A 501 -18.21 -9.39 -14.90
N ALA A 502 -19.11 -8.53 -15.37
CA ALA A 502 -20.56 -8.72 -15.33
C ALA A 502 -21.06 -9.77 -16.34
N ALA A 503 -20.35 -9.97 -17.46
CA ALA A 503 -20.74 -10.95 -18.46
C ALA A 503 -20.50 -12.38 -17.94
N PRO A 504 -21.44 -13.32 -18.13
CA PRO A 504 -21.24 -14.70 -17.69
C PRO A 504 -20.08 -15.36 -18.44
N VAL A 505 -19.35 -16.22 -17.73
CA VAL A 505 -18.27 -17.05 -18.29
C VAL A 505 -18.79 -18.47 -18.45
N ASP A 506 -18.76 -18.99 -19.68
CA ASP A 506 -19.05 -20.39 -20.00
C ASP A 506 -17.91 -20.95 -20.86
N ALA A 507 -16.90 -21.50 -20.19
CA ALA A 507 -15.63 -21.85 -20.82
C ALA A 507 -15.15 -23.25 -20.44
N ALA A 508 -14.58 -23.96 -21.41
CA ALA A 508 -13.80 -25.15 -21.17
C ALA A 508 -12.47 -24.76 -20.52
N ILE A 509 -12.12 -25.42 -19.43
CA ILE A 509 -10.84 -25.24 -18.72
C ILE A 509 -10.04 -26.53 -18.85
N LYS A 510 -8.87 -26.44 -19.47
CA LYS A 510 -7.90 -27.53 -19.56
C LYS A 510 -6.70 -27.20 -18.68
N LEU A 511 -6.56 -27.93 -17.58
CA LEU A 511 -5.40 -27.82 -16.69
C LEU A 511 -4.21 -28.56 -17.30
N ARG A 512 -3.00 -27.99 -17.21
CA ARG A 512 -1.78 -28.61 -17.72
C ARG A 512 -1.47 -29.96 -17.04
N SER A 513 -1.76 -30.09 -15.74
CA SER A 513 -1.63 -31.35 -14.99
C SER A 513 -2.66 -32.40 -15.40
N GLY A 514 -3.78 -31.99 -16.03
CA GLY A 514 -4.95 -32.81 -16.29
C GLY A 514 -5.68 -33.21 -15.00
N GLY A 515 -7.00 -33.41 -15.06
CA GLY A 515 -7.71 -33.89 -13.87
C GLY A 515 -9.22 -33.74 -13.95
N ALA A 516 -9.91 -34.76 -13.45
CA ALA A 516 -11.20 -34.57 -12.81
C ALA A 516 -10.94 -33.92 -11.44
N GLY A 517 -11.91 -33.16 -10.97
CA GLY A 517 -11.86 -32.48 -9.68
C GLY A 517 -13.26 -32.12 -9.23
N ASP A 518 -13.35 -31.25 -8.24
CA ASP A 518 -14.62 -30.72 -7.76
C ASP A 518 -14.59 -29.19 -7.78
N LEU A 519 -15.69 -28.59 -8.24
CA LEU A 519 -15.97 -27.17 -8.06
C LEU A 519 -16.69 -26.98 -6.74
N ILE A 520 -16.22 -26.02 -5.95
CA ILE A 520 -16.74 -25.69 -4.64
C ILE A 520 -17.24 -24.26 -4.69
N ASP A 521 -18.47 -24.04 -4.23
CA ASP A 521 -18.98 -22.71 -3.92
C ASP A 521 -18.50 -22.32 -2.50
N PRO A 522 -17.65 -21.30 -2.35
CA PRO A 522 -17.12 -20.93 -1.04
C PRO A 522 -18.18 -20.25 -0.16
N MET A 523 -19.29 -19.76 -0.68
CA MET A 523 -20.40 -19.19 0.10
C MET A 523 -21.19 -20.31 0.79
N THR A 524 -21.61 -21.32 0.03
CA THR A 524 -22.49 -22.40 0.53
C THR A 524 -21.73 -23.63 1.02
N GLY A 525 -20.52 -23.86 0.52
CA GLY A 525 -19.76 -25.10 0.71
C GLY A 525 -20.23 -26.25 -0.19
N GLU A 526 -21.18 -26.02 -1.10
CA GLU A 526 -21.65 -27.03 -2.03
C GLU A 526 -20.56 -27.41 -3.04
N THR A 527 -20.52 -28.70 -3.38
CA THR A 527 -19.51 -29.28 -4.27
C THR A 527 -20.17 -29.95 -5.47
N ALA A 528 -19.64 -29.72 -6.66
CA ALA A 528 -20.08 -30.36 -7.90
C ALA A 528 -18.88 -30.92 -8.68
N PRO A 529 -19.01 -32.10 -9.33
CA PRO A 529 -17.93 -32.64 -10.15
C PRO A 529 -17.53 -31.70 -11.28
N PHE A 530 -16.22 -31.48 -11.43
CA PHE A 530 -15.66 -30.70 -12.54
C PHE A 530 -15.40 -31.59 -13.75
N ALA A 531 -16.15 -31.33 -14.83
CA ALA A 531 -16.06 -32.06 -16.09
C ALA A 531 -15.33 -31.27 -17.20
N GLY A 532 -14.34 -30.45 -16.85
CA GLY A 532 -13.54 -29.69 -17.82
C GLY A 532 -14.19 -28.39 -18.32
N ARG A 533 -15.29 -27.95 -17.70
CA ARG A 533 -16.02 -26.72 -18.06
C ARG A 533 -16.46 -25.99 -16.80
N VAL A 534 -16.41 -24.67 -16.82
CA VAL A 534 -16.93 -23.80 -15.75
C VAL A 534 -18.03 -22.90 -16.31
N GLN A 535 -19.08 -22.72 -15.50
CA GLN A 535 -20.15 -21.76 -15.75
C GLN A 535 -20.24 -20.83 -14.54
N LEU A 536 -19.88 -19.57 -14.74
CA LEU A 536 -19.92 -18.53 -13.71
C LEU A 536 -20.86 -17.42 -14.17
N ALA A 537 -21.78 -17.01 -13.30
CA ALA A 537 -22.50 -15.76 -13.49
C ALA A 537 -21.53 -14.56 -13.40
N GLY A 538 -22.00 -13.38 -13.77
CA GLY A 538 -21.24 -12.14 -13.51
C GLY A 538 -20.87 -12.03 -12.04
N HIS A 539 -19.62 -11.67 -11.75
CA HIS A 539 -19.11 -11.48 -10.38
C HIS A 539 -19.12 -12.73 -9.48
N ASP A 540 -19.31 -13.92 -10.07
CA ASP A 540 -19.34 -15.18 -9.32
C ASP A 540 -17.93 -15.77 -9.13
N LEU A 541 -17.72 -16.48 -8.02
CA LEU A 541 -16.45 -17.12 -7.66
C LEU A 541 -16.65 -18.60 -7.32
N ARG A 542 -15.83 -19.48 -7.91
CA ARG A 542 -15.75 -20.90 -7.55
C ARG A 542 -14.32 -21.29 -7.25
N VAL A 543 -14.15 -22.33 -6.43
CA VAL A 543 -12.85 -22.94 -6.17
C VAL A 543 -12.82 -24.31 -6.82
N LEU A 544 -11.90 -24.54 -7.74
CA LEU A 544 -11.64 -25.86 -8.31
C LEU A 544 -10.55 -26.55 -7.48
N VAL A 545 -10.83 -27.76 -7.00
CA VAL A 545 -9.84 -28.62 -6.33
C VAL A 545 -9.54 -29.84 -7.18
N THR A 546 -8.26 -30.15 -7.36
CA THR A 546 -7.79 -31.34 -8.08
C THR A 546 -6.68 -32.05 -7.31
N SER A 547 -6.52 -33.35 -7.56
CA SER A 547 -5.36 -34.09 -7.02
C SER A 547 -4.07 -33.62 -7.69
N VAL A 548 -3.02 -33.47 -6.89
CA VAL A 548 -1.66 -33.27 -7.42
C VAL A 548 -1.27 -34.53 -8.19
N ARG A 549 -0.75 -34.38 -9.41
CA ARG A 549 -0.21 -35.49 -10.19
C ARG A 549 1.31 -35.51 -10.14
#